data_AF-A0ABD3RLU6-F1
#
_entry.id   AF-A0ABD3RLU6-F1
#
_cell.length_a   1.000
_cell.length_b   1.000
_cell.length_c   1.000
_cell.angle_alpha   90.00
_cell.angle_beta   90.00
_cell.angle_gamma   90.00
#
_symmetry.space_group_name_H-M   'P 1'
#
loop_
_entity.id
_entity.type
_entity.pdbx_description
1 polymer ?
#
loop_
_entity_poly.entity_id
_entity_poly.type
_entity_poly.pdbx_seq_one_letter_code
_entity_poly.pdbx_strand_id
1 'polypeptide(L)' 'MDRSPNPTQPSPPSPVLHRDDADEEDETVKQLRECSSLYLSLQDCLVNSNRNWKSCQKEVQALKVCNERRKNA' A
#
# COMPACT_ATOMS: atom_id res chain seq x y z
N MET A 1 18.30 32.54 -50.83
CA MET A 1 18.85 31.69 -49.76
C MET A 1 18.18 32.13 -48.47
N ASP A 2 17.41 31.38 -47.71
CA ASP A 2 16.76 30.09 -47.83
C ASP A 2 15.56 30.14 -46.86
N ARG A 3 14.49 29.41 -47.18
CA ARG A 3 13.26 29.28 -46.36
C ARG A 3 13.53 28.31 -45.21
N SER A 4 13.09 28.62 -43.98
CA SER A 4 12.15 27.77 -43.19
C SER A 4 12.06 28.19 -41.71
N PRO A 5 10.85 28.31 -41.14
CA PRO A 5 10.57 28.30 -39.71
C PRO A 5 9.98 26.94 -39.27
N ASN A 6 10.45 26.34 -38.16
CA ASN A 6 9.72 25.32 -37.36
C ASN A 6 10.59 24.84 -36.16
N PRO A 7 10.07 24.07 -35.17
CA PRO A 7 8.82 24.16 -34.40
C PRO A 7 9.03 24.02 -32.87
N THR A 8 7.99 24.35 -32.09
CA THR A 8 7.59 23.72 -30.81
C THR A 8 8.67 23.31 -29.79
N GLN A 9 8.81 24.09 -28.72
CA GLN A 9 9.30 23.55 -27.44
C GLN A 9 8.23 23.79 -26.36
N PRO A 10 7.53 22.73 -25.88
CA PRO A 10 6.68 22.82 -24.72
C PRO A 10 7.57 22.92 -23.47
N SER A 11 7.33 23.93 -22.64
CA SER A 11 7.91 24.04 -21.31
C SER A 11 7.66 22.74 -20.53
N PRO A 12 8.68 22.16 -19.86
CA PRO A 12 8.44 20.98 -19.03
C PRO A 12 7.47 21.38 -17.89
N PRO A 13 6.33 20.67 -17.71
CA PRO A 13 5.56 20.82 -16.49
C PRO A 13 6.42 20.34 -15.32
N SER A 14 6.37 21.11 -14.24
CA SER A 14 6.99 20.89 -12.94
C SER A 14 6.98 19.41 -12.53
N PRO A 15 8.04 18.90 -11.86
CA PRO A 15 7.99 17.56 -11.30
C PRO A 15 6.76 17.46 -10.40
N VAL A 16 5.89 16.48 -10.72
CA VAL A 16 4.79 16.06 -9.85
C VAL A 16 5.44 15.67 -8.54
N LEU A 17 5.45 16.61 -7.61
CA LEU A 17 6.09 16.53 -6.33
C LEU A 17 5.29 15.50 -5.55
N HIS A 18 5.83 14.27 -5.56
CA HIS A 18 5.49 13.14 -4.73
C HIS A 18 4.03 13.09 -4.30
N ARG A 19 3.24 12.29 -5.05
CA ARG A 19 2.11 11.57 -4.45
C ARG A 19 2.65 10.99 -3.13
N ASP A 20 2.17 11.50 -2.00
CA ASP A 20 2.39 10.92 -0.68
C ASP A 20 2.07 9.42 -0.77
N ASP A 21 3.11 8.60 -0.94
CA ASP A 21 3.09 7.13 -0.94
C ASP A 21 2.90 6.60 0.51
N ALA A 22 2.24 7.41 1.35
CA ALA A 22 2.17 7.26 2.81
C ALA A 22 0.74 7.39 3.37
N ASP A 23 -0.29 7.47 2.52
CA ASP A 23 -1.71 7.43 2.92
C ASP A 23 -2.49 6.30 2.20
N GLU A 24 -1.79 5.35 1.58
CA GLU A 24 -2.37 4.04 1.19
C GLU A 24 -2.21 3.01 2.33
N GLU A 25 -1.84 3.46 3.52
CA GLU A 25 -1.87 2.66 4.73
C GLU A 25 -3.32 2.67 5.26
N ASP A 26 -4.03 1.57 4.99
CA ASP A 26 -5.18 1.08 5.77
C ASP A 26 -6.64 1.34 5.31
N GLU A 27 -6.91 1.81 4.09
CA GLU A 27 -8.27 1.62 3.53
C GLU A 27 -8.61 0.13 3.37
N THR A 28 -7.60 -0.72 3.15
CA THR A 28 -7.74 -2.18 3.17
C THR A 28 -8.14 -2.70 4.56
N VAL A 29 -7.72 -2.05 5.66
CA VAL A 29 -8.00 -2.53 7.03
C VAL A 29 -9.41 -2.21 7.49
N LYS A 30 -9.96 -1.06 7.10
CA LYS A 30 -11.40 -0.79 7.30
C LYS A 30 -12.28 -1.82 6.60
N GLN A 31 -11.86 -2.32 5.45
CA GLN A 31 -12.57 -3.38 4.73
C GLN A 31 -12.48 -4.76 5.39
N LEU A 32 -11.52 -4.97 6.31
CA LEU A 32 -11.32 -6.27 6.95
C LEU A 32 -12.43 -6.65 7.94
N ARG A 33 -13.31 -5.72 8.36
CA ARG A 33 -14.39 -5.96 9.34
C ARG A 33 -13.93 -6.80 10.52
N GLU A 34 -14.38 -8.05 10.64
CA GLU A 34 -14.01 -8.95 11.74
C GLU A 34 -12.52 -9.35 11.75
N CYS A 35 -11.84 -9.25 10.60
CA CYS A 35 -10.41 -9.55 10.46
C CYS A 35 -9.50 -8.36 10.81
N SER A 36 -10.07 -7.17 11.06
CA SER A 36 -9.29 -5.97 11.40
C SER A 36 -8.48 -6.14 12.69
N SER A 37 -9.03 -6.83 13.69
CA SER A 37 -8.34 -7.13 14.95
C SER A 37 -7.07 -7.95 14.74
N LEU A 38 -7.13 -8.96 13.86
CA LEU A 38 -5.99 -9.80 13.51
C LEU A 38 -4.92 -9.03 12.75
N TYR A 39 -5.32 -8.07 11.92
CA TYR A 39 -4.39 -7.19 11.22
C TYR A 39 -3.65 -6.28 12.19
N LEU A 40 -4.36 -5.70 13.17
CA LEU A 40 -3.73 -4.89 14.23
C LEU A 40 -2.78 -5.73 15.10
N SER A 41 -3.14 -6.99 15.41
CA SER A 41 -2.21 -7.90 16.10
C SER A 41 -0.96 -8.21 15.27
N LEU A 42 -1.11 -8.36 13.94
CA LEU A 42 0.04 -8.53 13.04
C LEU A 42 0.92 -7.28 13.02
N GLN A 43 0.32 -6.07 12.96
CA GLN A 43 1.07 -4.82 13.04
C GLN A 43 1.87 -4.72 14.33
N ASP A 44 1.26 -5.01 15.48
CA ASP A 44 1.93 -4.99 16.79
C ASP A 44 3.11 -5.97 16.84
N CYS A 45 2.90 -7.20 16.35
CA CYS A 45 3.99 -8.17 16.26
C CYS A 45 5.11 -7.72 15.33
N LEU A 46 4.80 -7.10 14.19
CA LEU A 46 5.80 -6.58 13.25
C LEU A 46 6.62 -5.46 13.90
N VAL A 47 5.99 -4.54 14.65
CA VAL A 47 6.71 -3.50 15.41
C VAL A 47 7.66 -4.15 16.41
N ASN A 48 7.22 -5.16 17.14
CA ASN A 48 8.03 -5.82 18.17
C ASN A 48 9.09 -6.79 17.61
N SER A 49 8.98 -7.20 16.35
CA SER A 49 9.86 -8.18 15.70
C SER A 49 10.78 -7.57 14.64
N ASN A 50 11.04 -6.26 14.69
CA ASN A 50 11.84 -5.55 13.69
C ASN A 50 11.33 -5.79 12.25
N ARG A 51 10.00 -5.76 12.10
CA ARG A 51 9.23 -6.04 10.87
C ARG A 51 9.44 -7.44 10.29
N ASN A 52 9.88 -8.40 11.11
CA ASN A 52 10.05 -9.78 10.70
C ASN A 52 8.71 -10.55 10.72
N TRP A 53 8.03 -10.58 9.58
CA TRP A 53 6.76 -11.30 9.42
C TRP A 53 6.87 -12.82 9.68
N LYS A 54 8.08 -13.41 9.60
CA LYS A 54 8.29 -14.82 9.94
C LYS A 54 8.22 -15.08 11.45
N SER A 55 8.49 -14.07 12.28
CA SER A 55 8.26 -14.18 13.73
C SER A 55 6.77 -14.09 14.08
N CYS A 56 5.99 -13.43 13.22
CA CYS A 56 4.55 -13.19 13.39
C CYS A 56 3.66 -14.21 12.66
N GLN A 57 4.17 -15.43 12.46
CA GLN A 57 3.49 -16.47 11.67
C GLN A 57 2.09 -16.78 12.18
N LYS A 58 1.88 -16.71 13.50
CA LYS A 58 0.58 -16.96 14.11
C LYS A 58 -0.45 -15.91 13.67
N GLU A 59 -0.08 -14.63 13.71
CA GLU A 59 -0.92 -13.50 13.32
C GLU A 59 -1.16 -13.52 11.81
N VAL A 60 -0.12 -13.81 11.01
CA VAL A 60 -0.23 -13.96 9.54
C VAL A 60 -1.21 -15.06 9.16
N GLN A 61 -1.10 -16.23 9.80
CA GLN A 61 -1.95 -17.37 9.48
C GLN A 61 -3.40 -17.13 9.91
N ALA A 62 -3.62 -16.55 11.10
CA ALA A 62 -4.96 -16.19 11.56
C ALA A 62 -5.62 -15.16 10.63
N LEU A 63 -4.88 -14.12 10.24
CA LEU A 63 -5.36 -13.10 9.31
C LEU A 63 -5.70 -13.68 7.94
N LYS A 64 -4.89 -14.63 7.44
CA LYS A 64 -5.16 -15.32 6.17
C LYS A 64 -6.46 -16.12 6.23
N VAL A 65 -6.64 -16.94 7.27
CA VAL A 65 -7.85 -17.76 7.45
C VAL A 65 -9.09 -16.87 7.57
N CYS A 66 -9.00 -15.76 8.31
CA CYS A 66 -10.11 -14.83 8.43
C CYS A 66 -10.48 -14.20 7.07
N ASN A 67 -9.47 -13.77 6.30
CA ASN A 67 -9.71 -13.22 4.96
C ASN A 67 -10.30 -14.23 3.98
N GLU A 68 -9.85 -15.48 4.03
CA GLU A 68 -10.42 -16.56 3.22
C GLU A 68 -11.89 -16.79 3.58
N ARG A 69 -12.23 -16.85 4.87
CA ARG A 69 -13.64 -16.96 5.30
C ARG A 69 -14.49 -15.81 4.79
N ARG A 70 -14.02 -14.57 4.91
CA ARG A 70 -14.73 -13.37 4.42
C ARG A 70 -14.90 -13.38 2.91
N LYS A 71 -13.91 -13.87 2.15
CA LYS A 71 -13.97 -13.96 0.69
C LYS A 71 -14.96 -15.03 0.22
N ASN A 72 -15.17 -16.05 1.04
CA ASN A 72 -16.02 -17.20 0.75
C ASN A 72 -17.41 -17.13 1.41
N ALA A 73 -17.71 -16.04 2.14
CA ALA A 73 -18.99 -15.75 2.78
C ALA A 73 -19.84 -14.83 1.90
#